data_AF-A0A970VHZ4-F1
#
_entry.id   AF-A0A970VHZ4-F1
#
_cell.length_a   1.000
_cell.length_b   1.000
_cell.length_c   1.000
_cell.angle_alpha   90.00
_cell.angle_beta   90.00
_cell.angle_gamma   90.00
#
_symmetry.space_group_name_H-M   'P 1'
#
loop_
_entity.id
_entity.type
_entity.pdbx_description
1 polymer ?
#
loop_
_entity_poly.entity_id
_entity_poly.type
_entity_poly.pdbx_seq_one_letter_code
_entity_poly.pdbx_strand_id
1 'polypeptide(L)'
;MSFDELYERAKAVLNPRKLSEYAEAGGVGAAILSEGGNVYTGVCIDTACSMGFCAEHAAAAAMITAGQNRVLKMVAVDWDGSILPPCGRCREFISQLHDENIKAEVMVAEGRVVTLEQLLPYNWKK
;
A
#
# COMPACT_ATOMS: atom_id res chain seq x y z
N MET A 1 -11.92 -7.54 -9.66
CA MET A 1 -10.45 -7.54 -9.84
C MET A 1 -9.82 -8.46 -8.82
N SER A 2 -8.99 -9.38 -9.29
CA SER A 2 -8.31 -10.38 -8.46
C SER A 2 -7.07 -9.79 -7.78
N PHE A 3 -6.52 -10.52 -6.80
CA PHE A 3 -5.24 -10.15 -6.21
C PHE A 3 -4.08 -10.35 -7.19
N ASP A 4 -4.18 -11.30 -8.13
CA ASP A 4 -3.16 -11.48 -9.18
C ASP A 4 -3.07 -10.23 -10.07
N GLU A 5 -4.22 -9.65 -10.44
CA GLU A 5 -4.25 -8.40 -11.20
C GLU A 5 -3.65 -7.24 -10.40
N LEU A 6 -3.96 -7.12 -9.09
CA LEU A 6 -3.35 -6.10 -8.23
C LEU A 6 -1.84 -6.29 -8.08
N TYR A 7 -1.38 -7.54 -7.91
CA TYR A 7 0.02 -7.90 -7.80
C TYR A 7 0.79 -7.46 -9.04
N GLU A 8 0.29 -7.78 -10.23
CA GLU A 8 0.92 -7.37 -11.48
C GLU A 8 0.98 -5.84 -11.62
N ARG A 9 -0.05 -5.12 -11.17
CA ARG A 9 -0.04 -3.63 -11.16
C ARG A 9 0.99 -3.06 -10.19
N ALA A 10 1.12 -3.64 -9.00
CA ALA A 10 2.12 -3.23 -8.02
C ALA A 10 3.55 -3.53 -8.51
N LYS A 11 3.74 -4.70 -9.12
CA LYS A 11 5.03 -5.12 -9.70
C LYS A 11 5.44 -4.24 -10.89
N ALA A 12 4.49 -3.86 -11.74
CA ALA A 12 4.76 -3.06 -12.93
C ALA A 12 5.29 -1.65 -12.63
N VAL A 13 5.09 -1.11 -11.43
CA VAL A 13 5.63 0.20 -11.03
C VAL A 13 7.00 0.13 -10.36
N LEU A 14 7.52 -1.07 -10.09
CA LEU A 14 8.86 -1.25 -9.55
C LEU A 14 9.90 -0.67 -10.49
N ASN A 15 10.77 0.19 -9.95
CA ASN A 15 11.89 0.77 -10.68
C ASN A 15 12.95 1.25 -9.68
N PRO A 16 13.67 0.32 -9.02
CA PRO A 16 14.63 0.65 -7.97
C PRO A 16 15.73 1.57 -8.52
N ARG A 17 15.90 2.73 -7.89
CA ARG A 17 16.92 3.70 -8.32
C ARG A 17 17.34 4.63 -7.20
N LYS A 18 18.61 5.02 -7.23
CA LYS A 18 19.15 6.10 -6.39
C LYS A 18 18.74 7.44 -6.98
N LEU A 19 18.09 8.29 -6.19
CA LEU A 19 17.66 9.64 -6.60
C LEU A 19 18.75 10.67 -6.27
N SER A 20 19.41 10.53 -5.13
CA SER A 20 20.49 11.41 -4.66
C SER A 20 21.37 10.68 -3.64
N GLU A 21 22.34 11.37 -3.03
CA GLU A 21 23.12 10.82 -1.91
C GLU A 21 22.27 10.51 -0.67
N TYR A 22 21.08 11.09 -0.55
CA TYR A 22 20.22 11.01 0.63
C TYR A 22 18.87 10.31 0.38
N ALA A 23 18.61 9.87 -0.85
CA ALA A 23 17.31 9.31 -1.22
C ALA A 23 17.37 8.25 -2.32
N GLU A 24 16.51 7.25 -2.18
CA GLU A 24 16.24 6.18 -3.14
C GLU A 24 14.73 5.96 -3.26
N ALA A 25 14.30 5.33 -4.35
CA ALA A 25 12.89 5.08 -4.60
C ALA A 25 12.68 3.84 -5.46
N GLY A 26 11.45 3.33 -5.46
CA GLY A 26 11.04 2.27 -6.39
C GLY A 26 11.45 0.86 -5.98
N GLY A 27 11.96 0.67 -4.76
CA GLY A 27 12.28 -0.64 -4.20
C GLY A 27 11.02 -1.46 -3.89
N VAL A 28 9.97 -0.82 -3.37
CA VAL A 28 8.67 -1.45 -3.12
C VAL A 28 7.61 -0.76 -3.97
N GLY A 29 6.74 -1.54 -4.59
CA GLY A 29 5.54 -1.09 -5.31
C GLY A 29 4.28 -1.49 -4.56
N ALA A 30 3.22 -0.70 -4.68
CA ALA A 30 1.92 -1.03 -4.10
C ALA A 30 0.78 -0.73 -5.07
N ALA A 31 -0.30 -1.49 -4.92
CA ALA A 31 -1.55 -1.27 -5.64
C ALA A 31 -2.72 -1.29 -4.66
N ILE A 32 -3.62 -0.33 -4.81
CA ILE A 32 -4.84 -0.14 -4.02
C ILE A 32 -6.04 -0.15 -4.95
N LEU A 33 -7.02 -1.00 -4.65
CA LEU A 33 -8.35 -0.97 -5.27
C LEU A 33 -9.29 -0.12 -4.43
N SER A 34 -9.81 0.94 -5.03
CA SER A 34 -10.84 1.79 -4.43
C SER A 34 -12.26 1.25 -4.60
N GLU A 35 -13.22 1.77 -3.82
CA GLU A 35 -14.64 1.46 -3.98
C GLU A 35 -15.19 1.80 -5.38
N GLY A 36 -14.71 2.88 -6.00
CA GLY A 36 -15.05 3.24 -7.38
C GLY A 36 -14.51 2.27 -8.45
N GLY A 37 -13.84 1.18 -8.08
CA GLY A 37 -13.31 0.17 -9.01
C GLY A 37 -11.98 0.54 -9.65
N ASN A 38 -11.39 1.69 -9.30
CA ASN A 38 -10.11 2.15 -9.83
C ASN A 38 -8.92 1.61 -9.04
N VAL A 39 -7.82 1.33 -9.74
CA VAL A 39 -6.52 0.97 -9.14
C VAL A 39 -5.63 2.20 -9.06
N TYR A 40 -5.05 2.41 -7.88
CA TYR A 40 -4.02 3.41 -7.66
C TYR A 40 -2.73 2.72 -7.26
N THR A 41 -1.64 3.13 -7.90
CA THR A 41 -0.32 2.55 -7.66
C THR A 41 0.62 3.57 -7.08
N GLY A 42 1.61 3.09 -6.33
CA GLY A 42 2.64 3.93 -5.73
C GLY A 42 3.93 3.16 -5.53
N VAL A 43 5.01 3.90 -5.27
CA VAL A 43 6.33 3.35 -4.96
C VAL A 43 6.85 3.93 -3.66
N CYS A 44 7.74 3.21 -2.98
CA CYS A 44 8.43 3.78 -1.82
C CYS A 44 9.35 4.93 -2.25
N ILE A 45 9.51 5.88 -1.33
CA ILE A 45 10.55 6.91 -1.38
C ILE A 45 11.22 6.92 -0.02
N ASP A 46 12.47 6.47 0.00
CA ASP A 46 13.27 6.37 1.20
C ASP A 46 14.22 7.56 1.26
N THR A 47 14.28 8.20 2.42
CA THR A 47 15.10 9.40 2.66
C THR A 47 15.92 9.21 3.92
N ALA A 48 16.96 10.03 4.12
CA ALA A 48 17.81 9.98 5.31
C ALA A 48 17.09 10.30 6.65
N CYS A 49 15.80 10.61 6.64
CA CYS A 49 15.00 10.86 7.85
C CYS A 49 13.55 10.37 7.68
N SER A 50 12.69 10.70 8.65
CA SER A 50 11.29 10.26 8.71
C SER A 50 10.36 10.83 7.62
N MET A 51 10.87 11.65 6.70
CA MET A 51 10.11 12.18 5.56
C MET A 51 9.82 11.12 4.49
N GLY A 52 10.56 10.00 4.50
CA GLY A 52 10.31 8.88 3.60
C GLY A 52 8.98 8.17 3.85
N PHE A 53 8.43 7.57 2.81
CA PHE A 53 7.13 6.90 2.85
C PHE A 53 7.09 5.62 2.02
N CYS A 54 6.29 4.67 2.52
CA CYS A 54 6.12 3.37 1.89
C CYS A 54 5.22 3.49 0.66
N ALA A 55 5.26 2.46 -0.19
CA ALA A 55 4.52 2.45 -1.44
C ALA A 55 2.99 2.57 -1.25
N GLU A 56 2.44 2.01 -0.17
CA GLU A 56 1.01 2.08 0.16
C GLU A 56 0.57 3.52 0.48
N HIS A 57 1.44 4.31 1.14
CA HIS A 57 1.16 5.73 1.37
C HIS A 57 1.08 6.50 0.06
N ALA A 58 2.02 6.24 -0.87
CA ALA A 58 2.04 6.87 -2.17
C ALA A 58 0.80 6.51 -3.00
N ALA A 59 0.43 5.23 -3.03
CA ALA A 59 -0.77 4.74 -3.73
C ALA A 59 -2.05 5.37 -3.15
N ALA A 60 -2.14 5.48 -1.83
CA ALA A 60 -3.28 6.11 -1.17
C ALA A 60 -3.32 7.63 -1.41
N ALA A 61 -2.18 8.33 -1.44
CA ALA A 61 -2.14 9.74 -1.82
C ALA A 61 -2.64 9.96 -3.26
N ALA A 62 -2.29 9.08 -4.19
CA ALA A 62 -2.83 9.12 -5.56
C ALA A 62 -4.34 8.86 -5.58
N MET A 63 -4.83 7.89 -4.81
CA MET A 63 -6.26 7.61 -4.65
C MET A 63 -7.04 8.84 -4.14
N ILE A 64 -6.52 9.50 -3.09
CA ILE A 64 -7.12 10.71 -2.50
C ILE A 64 -7.13 11.87 -3.50
N THR A 65 -6.04 12.04 -4.25
CA THR A 65 -5.95 13.07 -5.30
C THR A 65 -7.03 12.89 -6.37
N ALA A 66 -7.42 11.64 -6.64
CA ALA A 66 -8.52 11.30 -7.55
C ALA A 66 -9.92 11.35 -6.91
N GLY A 67 -10.04 11.83 -5.65
CA GLY A 67 -11.32 11.98 -4.95
C GLY A 67 -11.90 10.68 -4.38
N GLN A 68 -11.07 9.64 -4.20
CA GLN A 68 -11.46 8.37 -3.59
C GLN A 68 -10.73 8.19 -2.25
N ASN A 69 -11.38 7.59 -1.25
CA ASN A 69 -10.77 7.36 0.07
C ASN A 69 -11.06 5.98 0.69
N ARG A 70 -12.03 5.24 0.14
CA ARG A 70 -12.35 3.88 0.58
C ARG A 70 -11.52 2.84 -0.17
N VAL A 71 -10.74 2.07 0.57
CA VAL A 71 -9.90 0.95 0.08
C VAL A 71 -10.66 -0.36 0.25
N LEU A 72 -10.78 -1.12 -0.84
CA LEU A 72 -11.35 -2.47 -0.82
C LEU A 72 -10.26 -3.54 -0.70
N LYS A 73 -9.19 -3.39 -1.48
CA LYS A 73 -8.07 -4.34 -1.52
C LYS A 73 -6.74 -3.62 -1.66
N MET A 74 -5.68 -4.17 -1.07
CA MET A 74 -4.33 -3.68 -1.31
C MET A 74 -3.25 -4.76 -1.24
N VAL A 75 -2.14 -4.53 -1.94
CA VAL A 75 -0.95 -5.38 -1.92
C VAL A 75 0.30 -4.51 -2.04
N ALA A 76 1.37 -4.91 -1.36
CA ALA A 76 2.72 -4.35 -1.52
C ALA A 76 3.67 -5.46 -2.01
N VAL A 77 4.56 -5.11 -2.93
CA VAL A 77 5.46 -6.03 -3.63
C VAL A 77 6.87 -5.45 -3.58
N ASP A 78 7.84 -6.24 -3.13
CA ASP A 78 9.24 -5.86 -3.11
C ASP A 78 9.90 -5.99 -4.49
N TRP A 79 11.11 -5.46 -4.66
CA TRP A 79 11.83 -5.43 -5.94
C TRP A 79 12.12 -6.83 -6.50
N ASP A 80 12.20 -7.85 -5.63
CA ASP A 80 12.38 -9.25 -5.99
C ASP A 80 11.06 -9.96 -6.36
N GLY A 81 9.93 -9.26 -6.27
CA GLY A 81 8.60 -9.77 -6.55
C GLY A 81 7.92 -10.46 -5.38
N SER A 82 8.53 -10.47 -4.19
CA SER A 82 7.91 -11.00 -2.97
C SER A 82 6.79 -10.08 -2.46
N ILE A 83 5.77 -10.68 -1.85
CA ILE A 83 4.66 -9.93 -1.25
C ILE A 83 5.01 -9.57 0.19
N LEU A 84 4.87 -8.29 0.53
CA LEU A 84 5.17 -7.76 1.85
C LEU A 84 3.89 -7.42 2.63
N PRO A 85 3.80 -7.80 3.91
CA PRO A 85 2.77 -7.24 4.77
C PRO A 85 3.00 -5.74 4.97
N PRO A 86 1.96 -4.90 5.00
CA PRO A 86 2.12 -3.46 5.20
C PRO A 86 2.74 -3.17 6.56
N CYS A 87 3.54 -2.11 6.65
CA CYS A 87 4.13 -1.69 7.92
C CYS A 87 3.07 -1.09 8.85
N GLY A 88 3.38 -0.98 10.15
CA GLY A 88 2.46 -0.43 11.16
C GLY A 88 1.92 0.96 10.82
N ARG A 89 2.78 1.85 10.28
CA ARG A 89 2.38 3.19 9.85
C ARG A 89 1.37 3.15 8.70
N CYS A 90 1.59 2.31 7.69
CA CYS A 90 0.66 2.14 6.57
C CYS A 90 -0.68 1.59 7.02
N ARG A 91 -0.67 0.60 7.91
CA ARG A 91 -1.91 0.03 8.45
C ARG A 91 -2.75 1.11 9.13
N GLU A 92 -2.12 1.84 10.05
CA GLU A 92 -2.77 2.90 10.79
C GLU A 92 -3.30 3.99 9.85
N PHE A 93 -2.45 4.47 8.93
CA PHE A 93 -2.79 5.48 7.95
C PHE A 93 -4.01 5.09 7.10
N ILE A 94 -3.99 3.92 6.44
CA ILE A 94 -5.10 3.46 5.59
C ILE A 94 -6.39 3.34 6.40
N SER A 95 -6.32 2.85 7.64
CA SER A 95 -7.49 2.70 8.50
C SER A 95 -8.19 4.02 8.83
N GLN A 96 -7.49 5.16 8.74
CA GLN A 96 -8.02 6.49 9.06
C GLN A 96 -8.62 7.21 7.84
N LEU A 97 -8.34 6.76 6.62
CA LEU A 97 -8.83 7.42 5.40
C LEU A 97 -10.34 7.25 5.18
N HIS A 98 -10.93 6.20 5.76
CA HIS A 98 -12.36 5.92 5.71
C HIS A 98 -12.73 4.91 6.83
N ASP A 99 -13.88 5.07 7.47
CA ASP A 99 -14.31 4.23 8.61
C ASP A 99 -14.33 2.73 8.28
N GLU A 100 -14.80 2.41 7.08
CA GLU A 100 -14.87 1.04 6.57
C GLU A 100 -13.53 0.45 6.09
N ASN A 101 -12.42 1.21 6.05
CA ASN A 101 -11.13 0.68 5.58
C ASN A 101 -10.57 -0.40 6.51
N ILE A 102 -11.06 -0.52 7.74
CA ILE A 102 -10.72 -1.62 8.63
C ILE A 102 -11.12 -2.99 8.04
N LYS A 103 -12.09 -3.01 7.11
CA LYS A 103 -12.56 -4.20 6.38
C LYS A 103 -11.77 -4.47 5.09
N ALA A 104 -10.83 -3.61 4.71
CA ALA A 104 -10.05 -3.78 3.49
C ALA A 104 -9.28 -5.10 3.52
N GLU A 105 -9.29 -5.82 2.39
CA GLU A 105 -8.52 -7.05 2.21
C GLU A 105 -7.06 -6.72 1.85
N VAL A 106 -6.13 -7.34 2.55
CA VAL A 106 -4.69 -7.12 2.40
C VAL A 106 -4.03 -8.45 2.09
N MET A 107 -3.37 -8.54 0.93
CA MET A 107 -2.53 -9.69 0.62
C MET A 107 -1.17 -9.52 1.29
N VAL A 108 -0.87 -10.41 2.24
CA VAL A 108 0.31 -10.31 3.11
C VAL A 108 1.39 -11.34 2.78
N ALA A 109 1.02 -12.37 2.01
CA ALA A 109 1.91 -13.34 1.40
C ALA A 109 1.17 -14.02 0.24
N GLU A 110 1.87 -14.81 -0.57
CA GLU A 110 1.26 -15.62 -1.62
C GLU A 110 0.17 -16.52 -1.04
N GLY A 111 -1.03 -16.47 -1.61
CA GLY A 111 -2.20 -17.22 -1.15
C GLY A 111 -2.74 -16.80 0.24
N ARG A 112 -2.20 -15.76 0.89
CA ARG A 112 -2.62 -15.31 2.22
C ARG A 112 -3.17 -13.89 2.19
N VAL A 113 -4.48 -13.80 2.38
CA VAL A 113 -5.23 -12.55 2.50
C VAL A 113 -5.82 -12.45 3.90
N VAL A 114 -5.70 -11.28 4.49
CA VAL A 114 -6.27 -10.93 5.81
C VAL A 114 -6.98 -9.59 5.72
N THR A 115 -7.83 -9.25 6.67
CA THR A 115 -8.39 -7.90 6.76
C THR A 115 -7.42 -6.95 7.45
N LEU A 116 -7.57 -5.65 7.21
CA LEU A 116 -6.82 -4.63 7.94
C LEU A 116 -7.09 -4.70 9.45
N GLU A 117 -8.31 -5.07 9.86
CA GLU A 117 -8.67 -5.32 11.27
C GLU A 117 -7.76 -6.37 11.92
N GLN A 118 -7.51 -7.49 11.24
CA GLN A 118 -6.64 -8.56 11.73
C GLN A 118 -5.18 -8.10 11.88
N LEU A 119 -4.78 -7.05 11.15
CA LEU A 119 -3.44 -6.46 11.22
C LEU A 119 -3.30 -5.35 12.27
N LEU A 120 -4.41 -4.89 12.87
CA LEU A 120 -4.50 -3.83 13.89
C LEU A 120 -5.34 -4.28 15.09
N PRO A 121 -4.88 -5.29 15.86
CA PRO A 121 -5.57 -5.71 17.08
C PRO A 121 -5.57 -4.56 18.11
N TYR A 122 -6.64 -4.49 18.93
CA TYR A 122 -6.82 -3.45 19.94
C TYR A 122 -6.78 -2.02 19.38
N ASN A 123 -7.50 -1.80 18.27
CA ASN A 123 -7.60 -0.51 17.61
C ASN A 123 -8.11 0.58 18.57
N TRP A 124 -7.32 1.64 18.76
CA TRP A 124 -7.58 2.75 19.68
C TRP A 124 -8.82 3.60 19.34
N LYS A 125 -9.33 3.48 18.11
CA LYS A 125 -10.55 4.19 17.67
C LYS A 125 -11.84 3.54 18.16
N LYS A 126 -11.76 2.35 18.79
CA LYS A 126 -12.89 1.61 19.38
C LYS A 126 -12.77 1.63 20.90
#